data_AF-A0A950GT67-F1
#
_entry.id   AF-A0A950GT67-F1
#
_cell.length_a   1.000
_cell.length_b   1.000
_cell.length_c   1.000
_cell.angle_alpha   90.00
_cell.angle_beta   90.00
_cell.angle_gamma   90.00
#
_symmetry.space_group_name_H-M   'P 1'
#
loop_
_entity.id
_entity.type
_entity.pdbx_description
1 polymer ?
#
loop_
_entity_poly.entity_id
_entity_poly.type
_entity_poly.pdbx_seq_one_letter_code
_entity_poly.pdbx_strand_id
1 'polypeptide(L)'
;LDEIGYVTVPPRVIVEKLLLRDDGAPPRELKVFVFHGVAKLIQNVFICGPERTAMASYHLLDWTRLAWKSAHPPPEPVCPPRRLDEMVRIAERLVAGLDHARVDMYECDDAIFVGEITVYSHSGLHRFEPECADYLLGSHWNLRPSRMRALWTILTKHRRIAQHKHLPWQCRSP
;
A
#
# COMPACT_ATOMS: atom_id res chain seq x y z
N LEU A 1 11.78 14.52 -1.98
CA LEU A 1 10.31 14.38 -1.85
C LEU A 1 9.97 13.16 -2.67
N ASP A 2 9.83 12.04 -1.98
CA ASP A 2 9.90 10.74 -2.63
C ASP A 2 8.55 10.40 -3.27
N GLU A 3 7.47 11.11 -2.92
CA GLU A 3 6.12 10.87 -3.43
C GLU A 3 5.58 12.02 -4.30
N ILE A 4 6.18 12.23 -5.47
CA ILE A 4 5.85 13.33 -6.40
C ILE A 4 4.37 13.33 -6.81
N GLY A 5 3.71 12.17 -6.83
CA GLY A 5 2.29 12.04 -7.20
C GLY A 5 1.33 12.84 -6.33
N TYR A 6 1.68 13.14 -5.08
CA TYR A 6 0.84 13.90 -4.15
C TYR A 6 1.15 15.40 -4.08
N VAL A 7 2.17 15.90 -4.80
CA VAL A 7 2.63 17.30 -4.68
C VAL A 7 1.54 18.34 -5.01
N THR A 8 0.56 17.96 -5.83
CA THR A 8 -0.55 18.83 -6.24
C THR A 8 -1.80 18.67 -5.39
N VAL A 9 -1.82 17.71 -4.46
CA VAL A 9 -2.96 17.44 -3.58
C VAL A 9 -2.95 18.48 -2.45
N PRO A 10 -4.04 19.26 -2.25
CA PRO A 10 -4.12 20.20 -1.15
C PRO A 10 -4.00 19.48 0.20
N PRO A 11 -3.18 19.98 1.15
CA PRO A 11 -3.10 19.40 2.48
C PRO A 11 -4.46 19.39 3.18
N ARG A 12 -4.78 18.26 3.83
CA ARG A 12 -6.00 18.01 4.59
C ARG A 12 -5.69 17.17 5.82
N VAL A 13 -6.54 17.26 6.84
CA VAL A 13 -6.49 16.42 8.04
C VAL A 13 -7.76 15.59 8.10
N ILE A 14 -7.60 14.29 8.32
CA ILE A 14 -8.68 13.35 8.60
C ILE A 14 -8.48 12.86 10.02
N VAL A 15 -9.55 12.83 10.82
CA VAL A 15 -9.55 12.28 12.17
C VAL A 15 -10.54 11.14 12.20
N GLU A 16 -10.05 9.94 12.53
CA GLU A 16 -10.84 8.72 12.59
C GLU A 16 -10.81 8.12 14.00
N LYS A 17 -11.74 7.19 14.25
CA LYS A 17 -11.78 6.45 15.51
C LYS A 17 -10.54 5.56 15.62
N LEU A 18 -9.85 5.61 16.75
CA LEU A 18 -8.78 4.65 17.06
C LEU A 18 -9.39 3.24 17.16
N LEU A 19 -8.93 2.35 16.30
CA LEU A 19 -9.30 0.94 16.33
C LEU A 19 -8.43 0.21 17.35
N LEU A 20 -9.09 -0.46 18.29
CA LEU A 20 -8.50 -1.36 19.26
C LEU A 20 -9.40 -2.59 19.34
N ARG A 21 -8.76 -3.75 19.50
CA ARG A 21 -9.47 -5.01 19.78
C ARG A 21 -10.07 -4.96 21.18
N ASP A 22 -10.99 -5.87 21.47
CA ASP A 22 -11.64 -6.00 22.79
C ASP A 22 -10.63 -6.16 23.95
N ASP A 23 -9.47 -6.76 23.69
CA ASP A 23 -8.37 -6.92 24.65
C ASP A 23 -7.46 -5.67 24.78
N GLY A 24 -7.81 -4.57 24.09
CA GLY A 24 -7.05 -3.33 24.04
C GLY A 24 -5.83 -3.35 23.12
N ALA A 25 -5.55 -4.47 22.42
CA ALA A 25 -4.45 -4.56 21.48
C ALA A 25 -4.77 -3.85 20.15
N PRO A 26 -3.75 -3.47 19.36
CA PRO A 26 -3.96 -3.02 17.99
C PRO A 26 -4.67 -4.09 17.13
N PRO A 27 -5.45 -3.69 16.11
CA PRO A 27 -6.03 -4.62 15.16
C PRO A 27 -4.93 -5.31 14.35
N ARG A 28 -5.28 -6.46 13.73
CA ARG A 28 -4.38 -7.12 12.78
C ARG A 28 -4.38 -6.33 11.49
N GLU A 29 -3.20 -5.94 11.01
CA GLU A 29 -3.05 -5.19 9.76
C GLU A 29 -2.53 -6.10 8.64
N LEU A 30 -3.23 -6.07 7.52
CA LEU A 30 -2.79 -6.67 6.26
C LEU A 30 -2.70 -5.62 5.18
N LYS A 31 -1.68 -5.72 4.33
CA LYS A 31 -1.61 -4.98 3.07
C LYS A 31 -1.70 -5.98 1.92
N VAL A 32 -2.77 -5.90 1.15
CA VAL A 32 -3.04 -6.81 0.03
C VAL A 32 -2.60 -6.14 -1.27
N PHE A 33 -1.66 -6.74 -1.98
CA PHE A 33 -1.21 -6.25 -3.27
C PHE A 33 -2.05 -6.89 -4.38
N VAL A 34 -2.75 -6.04 -5.13
CA VAL A 34 -3.68 -6.43 -6.18
C VAL A 34 -3.15 -5.92 -7.52
N PHE A 35 -3.10 -6.81 -8.50
CA PHE A 35 -2.66 -6.52 -9.87
C PHE A 35 -3.78 -6.91 -10.83
N HIS A 36 -4.24 -5.96 -11.65
CA HIS A 36 -5.34 -6.18 -12.60
C HIS A 36 -6.58 -6.83 -11.96
N GLY A 37 -6.95 -6.37 -10.76
CA GLY A 37 -8.09 -6.90 -10.00
C GLY A 37 -7.88 -8.26 -9.35
N VAL A 38 -6.66 -8.81 -9.37
CA VAL A 38 -6.35 -10.11 -8.74
C VAL A 38 -5.29 -9.93 -7.65
N ALA A 39 -5.58 -10.37 -6.44
CA ALA A 39 -4.63 -10.34 -5.32
C ALA A 39 -3.46 -11.31 -5.60
N LYS A 40 -2.24 -10.92 -5.22
CA LYS A 40 -1.02 -11.70 -5.47
C LYS A 40 -0.15 -11.90 -4.24
N LEU A 41 -0.18 -10.95 -3.31
CA LEU A 41 0.70 -10.95 -2.15
C LEU A 41 -0.01 -10.31 -0.96
N ILE A 42 0.26 -10.86 0.22
CA ILE A 42 -0.13 -10.27 1.50
C ILE A 42 1.14 -9.87 2.23
N GLN A 43 1.24 -8.61 2.63
CA GLN A 43 2.16 -8.19 3.68
C GLN A 43 1.38 -8.13 5.00
N ASN A 44 1.77 -8.96 5.94
CA ASN A 44 1.22 -8.99 7.29
C ASN A 44 2.04 -8.06 8.18
N VAL A 45 1.38 -7.18 8.93
CA VAL A 45 2.02 -6.17 9.78
C VAL A 45 1.59 -6.36 11.23
N PHE A 46 2.59 -6.37 12.12
CA PHE A 46 2.41 -6.44 13.56
C PHE A 46 2.99 -5.21 14.21
N ILE A 47 2.26 -4.64 15.16
CA ILE A 47 2.77 -3.58 16.03
C ILE A 47 3.04 -4.21 17.39
N CYS A 48 4.30 -4.21 17.80
CA CYS A 48 4.74 -4.86 19.03
C CYS A 48 5.39 -3.87 19.99
N GLY A 49 5.18 -4.11 21.29
CA GLY A 49 5.85 -3.39 22.38
C GLY A 49 5.38 -1.94 22.58
N PRO A 50 5.86 -1.30 23.65
CA PRO A 50 5.50 0.08 24.00
C PRO A 50 6.00 1.09 22.96
N GLU A 51 7.09 0.78 22.25
CA GLU A 51 7.64 1.62 21.17
C GLU A 51 6.91 1.47 19.84
N ARG A 52 5.88 0.61 19.77
CA ARG A 52 5.07 0.36 18.57
C ARG A 52 5.92 -0.03 17.35
N THR A 53 6.91 -0.89 17.55
CA THR A 53 7.76 -1.39 16.47
C THR A 53 6.90 -2.14 15.46
N ALA A 54 6.92 -1.69 14.21
CA ALA A 54 6.26 -2.37 13.11
C ALA A 54 7.14 -3.53 12.62
N MET A 55 6.61 -4.74 12.74
CA MET A 55 7.19 -5.97 12.20
C MET A 55 6.38 -6.40 10.99
N ALA A 56 7.03 -6.99 9.99
CA ALA A 56 6.33 -7.43 8.79
C ALA A 56 6.83 -8.76 8.24
N SER A 57 5.92 -9.52 7.65
CA SER A 57 6.22 -10.73 6.87
C SER A 57 5.34 -10.81 5.63
N TYR A 58 5.82 -11.51 4.61
CA TYR A 58 5.17 -11.63 3.31
C TYR A 58 4.60 -13.04 3.15
N HIS A 59 3.40 -13.15 2.60
CA HIS A 59 2.70 -14.42 2.41
C HIS A 59 1.99 -14.47 1.06
N LEU A 60 1.84 -15.68 0.53
CA LEU A 60 0.86 -16.00 -0.50
C LEU A 60 -0.56 -15.97 0.09
N LEU A 61 -1.57 -16.03 -0.79
CA LEU A 61 -2.99 -15.95 -0.37
C LEU A 61 -3.44 -17.14 0.48
N ASP A 62 -2.80 -18.29 0.33
CA ASP A 62 -3.01 -19.49 1.17
C ASP A 62 -2.26 -19.42 2.51
N TRP A 63 -1.74 -18.23 2.86
CA TRP A 63 -0.94 -17.95 4.05
C TRP A 63 0.45 -18.62 4.08
N THR A 64 0.93 -19.15 2.94
CA THR A 64 2.31 -19.62 2.84
C THR A 64 3.29 -18.46 3.00
N ARG A 65 4.12 -18.49 4.04
CA ARG A 65 5.14 -17.45 4.28
C ARG A 65 6.24 -17.51 3.22
N LEU A 66 6.60 -16.35 2.69
CA LEU A 66 7.71 -16.16 1.77
C LEU A 66 8.98 -15.81 2.56
N ALA A 67 10.10 -16.38 2.15
CA ALA A 67 11.43 -16.10 2.72
C ALA A 67 12.00 -14.75 2.25
N TRP A 68 11.18 -13.70 2.30
CA TRP A 68 11.55 -12.34 1.94
C TRP A 68 11.95 -11.59 3.22
N LYS A 69 13.06 -10.86 3.18
CA LYS A 69 13.55 -10.11 4.33
C LYS A 69 12.61 -8.95 4.65
N SER A 70 12.53 -8.68 5.94
CA SER A 70 11.89 -7.53 6.54
C SER A 70 12.84 -6.98 7.62
N ALA A 71 12.84 -5.67 7.84
CA ALA A 71 13.72 -5.05 8.84
C ALA A 71 13.47 -5.63 10.24
N HIS A 72 12.20 -5.91 10.55
CA HIS A 72 11.78 -6.56 11.78
C HIS A 72 10.83 -7.71 11.43
N PRO A 73 11.31 -8.95 11.30
CA PRO A 73 10.44 -10.08 11.03
C PRO A 73 9.71 -10.52 12.30
N PRO A 74 8.39 -10.78 12.26
CA PRO A 74 7.66 -11.27 13.42
C PRO A 74 8.09 -12.70 13.81
N PRO A 75 7.91 -13.10 15.09
CA PRO A 75 8.16 -14.46 15.55
C PRO A 75 7.24 -15.48 14.86
N GLU A 76 7.70 -16.73 14.74
CA GLU A 76 6.92 -17.83 14.17
C GLU A 76 6.40 -18.80 15.25
N PRO A 77 5.27 -19.49 14.99
CA PRO A 77 4.36 -19.32 13.85
C PRO A 77 3.33 -18.18 14.06
N VAL A 78 2.78 -17.64 12.97
CA VAL A 78 1.64 -16.71 13.05
C VAL A 78 0.44 -17.25 12.26
N CYS A 79 -0.72 -17.31 12.92
CA CYS A 79 -1.98 -17.68 12.29
C CYS A 79 -2.51 -16.58 11.34
N PRO A 80 -3.21 -16.96 10.25
CA PRO A 80 -3.93 -16.02 9.40
C PRO A 80 -5.03 -15.29 10.16
N PRO A 81 -5.41 -14.08 9.72
CA PRO A 81 -6.67 -13.45 10.12
C PRO A 81 -7.85 -14.37 9.85
N ARG A 82 -8.85 -14.32 10.72
CA ARG A 82 -10.00 -15.23 10.67
C ARG A 82 -10.83 -15.02 9.39
N ARG A 83 -10.88 -13.79 8.88
CA ARG A 83 -11.64 -13.40 7.69
C ARG A 83 -10.74 -13.12 6.48
N LEU A 84 -9.58 -13.78 6.39
CA LEU A 84 -8.58 -13.54 5.33
C LEU A 84 -9.20 -13.55 3.92
N ASP A 85 -9.96 -14.59 3.57
CA ASP A 85 -10.59 -14.71 2.25
C ASP A 85 -11.53 -13.54 1.93
N GLU A 86 -12.22 -13.03 2.95
CA GLU A 86 -13.11 -11.89 2.78
C GLU A 86 -12.33 -10.59 2.59
N MET A 87 -11.25 -10.39 3.35
CA MET A 87 -10.36 -9.24 3.17
C MET A 87 -9.78 -9.22 1.76
N VAL A 88 -9.33 -10.38 1.25
CA VAL A 88 -8.83 -10.52 -0.13
C VAL A 88 -9.89 -10.14 -1.16
N ARG A 89 -11.12 -10.68 -1.05
CA ARG A 89 -12.22 -10.33 -1.96
C ARG A 89 -12.59 -8.85 -1.91
N ILE A 90 -12.57 -8.23 -0.72
CA ILE A 90 -12.82 -6.79 -0.56
C ILE A 90 -11.72 -5.99 -1.28
N ALA A 91 -10.45 -6.33 -1.06
CA ALA A 91 -9.32 -5.67 -1.70
C ALA A 91 -9.43 -5.72 -3.23
N GLU A 92 -9.66 -6.91 -3.80
CA GLU A 92 -9.83 -7.11 -5.26
C GLU A 92 -10.94 -6.23 -5.82
N ARG A 93 -12.10 -6.21 -5.17
CA ARG A 93 -13.26 -5.41 -5.61
C ARG A 93 -13.02 -3.91 -5.54
N LEU A 94 -12.32 -3.43 -4.50
CA LEU A 94 -12.06 -2.00 -4.31
C LEU A 94 -11.20 -1.42 -5.43
N VAL A 95 -10.29 -2.22 -6.00
CA VAL A 95 -9.28 -1.76 -6.96
C VAL A 95 -9.36 -2.45 -8.33
N ALA A 96 -10.49 -3.10 -8.64
CA ALA A 96 -10.69 -3.88 -9.87
C ALA A 96 -10.44 -3.12 -11.19
N GLY A 97 -10.49 -1.78 -11.18
CA GLY A 97 -10.20 -0.94 -12.34
C GLY A 97 -8.76 -0.41 -12.43
N LEU A 98 -7.92 -0.70 -11.44
CA LEU A 98 -6.52 -0.26 -11.39
C LEU A 98 -5.59 -1.35 -11.94
N ASP A 99 -4.49 -0.95 -12.58
CA ASP A 99 -3.47 -1.90 -13.03
C ASP A 99 -2.69 -2.50 -11.85
N HIS A 100 -2.51 -1.72 -10.79
CA HIS A 100 -1.99 -2.13 -9.51
C HIS A 100 -2.47 -1.21 -8.37
N ALA A 101 -2.74 -1.79 -7.21
CA ALA A 101 -2.81 -1.08 -5.94
C ALA A 101 -2.53 -2.01 -4.76
N ARG A 102 -2.01 -1.42 -3.68
CA ARG A 102 -1.95 -2.04 -2.36
C ARG A 102 -3.13 -1.53 -1.54
N VAL A 103 -3.88 -2.43 -0.91
CA VAL A 103 -5.00 -2.09 -0.03
C VAL A 103 -4.62 -2.45 1.40
N ASP A 104 -4.56 -1.44 2.26
CA ASP A 104 -4.24 -1.57 3.67
C ASP A 104 -5.54 -1.78 4.44
N MET A 105 -5.61 -2.86 5.20
CA MET A 105 -6.83 -3.35 5.82
C MET A 105 -6.58 -3.80 7.25
N TYR A 106 -7.59 -3.67 8.08
CA TYR A 106 -7.56 -4.08 9.47
C TYR A 106 -8.63 -5.13 9.75
N GLU A 107 -8.26 -6.21 10.42
CA GLU A 107 -9.20 -7.09 11.13
C GLU A 107 -9.21 -6.69 12.61
N CYS A 108 -10.34 -6.18 13.08
CA CYS A 108 -10.58 -5.81 14.46
C CYS A 108 -11.78 -6.61 14.97
N ASP A 109 -11.49 -7.69 15.69
CA ASP A 109 -12.46 -8.66 16.23
C ASP A 109 -13.38 -9.25 15.14
N ASP A 110 -14.66 -8.87 15.13
CA ASP A 110 -15.65 -9.33 14.16
C ASP A 110 -15.83 -8.39 12.96
N ALA A 111 -15.00 -7.35 12.81
CA ALA A 111 -15.12 -6.36 11.74
C ALA A 111 -13.85 -6.21 10.89
N ILE A 112 -14.07 -5.87 9.61
CA ILE A 112 -13.01 -5.53 8.64
C ILE A 112 -13.10 -4.04 8.35
N PHE A 113 -11.97 -3.35 8.38
CA PHE A 113 -11.84 -1.94 8.02
C PHE A 113 -10.83 -1.77 6.89
N VAL A 114 -11.02 -0.74 6.07
CA VAL A 114 -10.07 -0.31 5.04
C VAL A 114 -9.40 0.95 5.53
N GLY A 115 -8.07 0.95 5.59
CA GLY A 115 -7.28 2.12 5.98
C GLY A 115 -6.89 2.96 4.78
N GLU A 116 -6.13 2.37 3.85
CA GLU A 116 -5.52 3.09 2.73
C GLU A 116 -5.61 2.30 1.43
N ILE A 117 -5.66 3.01 0.31
CA ILE A 117 -5.35 2.47 -1.02
C ILE A 117 -4.12 3.20 -1.55
N THR A 118 -3.02 2.47 -1.73
CA THR A 118 -1.74 3.03 -2.21
C THR A 118 -1.47 2.56 -3.64
N VAL A 119 -1.40 3.50 -4.58
CA VAL A 119 -1.20 3.18 -6.01
C VAL A 119 0.29 3.11 -6.43
N TYR A 120 1.20 3.62 -5.61
CA TYR A 120 2.65 3.42 -5.75
C TYR A 120 3.30 3.26 -4.36
N SER A 121 3.46 2.03 -3.90
CA SER A 121 4.05 1.77 -2.59
C SER A 121 5.53 2.18 -2.54
N HIS A 122 5.94 2.90 -1.49
CA HIS A 122 7.32 3.34 -1.27
C HIS A 122 7.93 4.04 -2.50
N SER A 123 7.13 4.84 -3.21
CA SER A 123 7.58 5.51 -4.44
C SER A 123 8.00 4.57 -5.59
N GLY A 124 7.72 3.27 -5.47
CA GLY A 124 8.25 2.25 -6.37
C GLY A 124 9.75 1.99 -6.19
N LEU A 125 10.35 2.43 -5.09
CA LEU A 125 11.79 2.34 -4.80
C LEU A 125 12.13 1.33 -3.70
N HIS A 126 11.14 0.58 -3.21
CA HIS A 126 11.39 -0.45 -2.20
C HIS A 126 12.25 -1.56 -2.79
N ARG A 127 13.40 -1.82 -2.17
CA ARG A 127 14.26 -2.94 -2.54
C ARG A 127 13.80 -4.20 -1.83
N PHE A 128 13.17 -5.12 -2.56
CA PHE A 128 12.88 -6.44 -2.03
C PHE A 128 14.14 -7.30 -1.94
N GLU A 129 14.23 -8.11 -0.88
CA GLU A 129 15.27 -9.12 -0.71
C GLU A 129 14.58 -10.46 -0.42
N PRO A 130 14.80 -11.52 -1.22
CA PRO A 130 15.70 -11.59 -2.38
C PRO A 130 15.23 -10.76 -3.58
N GLU A 131 16.15 -10.41 -4.48
CA GLU A 131 15.86 -9.59 -5.68
C GLU A 131 14.78 -10.21 -6.57
N CYS A 132 14.68 -11.55 -6.61
CA CYS A 132 13.65 -12.26 -7.38
C CYS A 132 12.21 -11.93 -6.94
N ALA A 133 12.02 -11.42 -5.72
CA ALA A 133 10.73 -10.94 -5.23
C ALA A 133 10.22 -9.73 -6.04
N ASP A 134 11.12 -8.81 -6.39
CA ASP A 134 10.78 -7.62 -7.19
C ASP A 134 10.35 -8.02 -8.60
N TYR A 135 11.12 -8.91 -9.24
CA TYR A 135 10.76 -9.47 -10.55
C TYR A 135 9.43 -10.23 -10.53
N LEU A 136 9.16 -11.00 -9.46
CA LEU A 136 7.90 -11.72 -9.31
C LEU A 136 6.71 -10.76 -9.28
N LEU A 137 6.78 -9.71 -8.45
CA LEU A 137 5.73 -8.70 -8.39
C LEU A 137 5.58 -7.95 -9.71
N GLY A 138 6.69 -7.56 -10.33
CA GLY A 138 6.70 -6.94 -11.65
C GLY A 138 6.05 -7.81 -12.74
N SER A 139 6.21 -9.14 -12.66
CA SER A 139 5.63 -10.09 -13.63
C SER A 139 4.09 -10.09 -13.64
N HIS A 140 3.46 -9.68 -12.53
CA HIS A 140 2.01 -9.54 -12.44
C HIS A 140 1.50 -8.22 -13.04
N TRP A 141 2.39 -7.23 -13.22
CA TRP A 141 2.02 -5.90 -13.64
C TRP A 141 2.09 -5.73 -15.16
N ASN A 142 1.07 -6.20 -15.87
CA ASN A 142 0.96 -6.02 -17.32
C ASN A 142 0.60 -4.57 -17.70
N LEU A 143 1.61 -3.75 -17.96
CA LEU A 143 1.41 -2.39 -18.45
C LEU A 143 1.26 -2.38 -19.98
N ARG A 144 0.21 -1.73 -20.49
CA ARG A 144 0.14 -1.41 -21.94
C ARG A 144 1.41 -0.65 -22.33
N PRO A 145 1.99 -0.90 -23.53
CA PRO A 145 3.26 -0.32 -23.94
C PRO A 145 3.31 1.18 -23.64
N SER A 146 4.33 1.57 -22.86
CA SER A 146 4.52 2.93 -22.34
C SER A 146 4.44 3.98 -23.44
N ARG A 147 4.84 3.67 -24.68
CA ARG A 147 4.73 4.56 -25.83
C ARG A 147 3.30 4.99 -26.11
N MET A 148 2.31 4.10 -26.09
CA MET A 148 0.92 4.50 -26.34
C MET A 148 0.31 5.24 -25.15
N ARG A 149 0.65 4.85 -23.92
CA ARG A 149 0.15 5.52 -22.70
C ARG A 149 0.76 6.91 -22.53
N ALA A 150 2.06 7.04 -22.78
CA ALA A 150 2.79 8.30 -22.81
C ALA A 150 2.33 9.16 -23.99
N LEU A 151 2.24 8.62 -25.21
CA LEU A 151 1.74 9.36 -26.37
C LEU A 151 0.30 9.82 -26.15
N TRP A 152 -0.59 8.96 -25.63
CA TRP A 152 -1.95 9.36 -25.29
C TRP A 152 -1.95 10.43 -24.19
N THR A 153 -1.13 10.30 -23.15
CA THR A 153 -0.99 11.34 -22.10
C THR A 153 -0.46 12.66 -22.66
N ILE A 154 0.55 12.63 -23.53
CA ILE A 154 1.09 13.80 -24.22
C ILE A 154 0.00 14.42 -25.11
N LEU A 155 -0.70 13.61 -25.90
CA LEU A 155 -1.73 14.05 -26.85
C LEU A 155 -3.01 14.54 -26.17
N THR A 156 -3.39 14.00 -25.00
CA THR A 156 -4.67 14.33 -24.33
C THR A 156 -4.53 15.19 -23.09
N LYS A 157 -3.37 15.24 -22.42
CA LYS A 157 -3.16 16.02 -21.17
C LYS A 157 -2.28 17.26 -21.30
N HIS A 158 -1.91 17.72 -22.51
CA HIS A 158 -1.26 19.03 -22.69
C HIS A 158 -2.16 20.27 -22.53
N ARG A 159 -3.28 20.17 -21.80
CA ARG A 159 -4.03 21.35 -21.34
C ARG A 159 -4.16 21.33 -19.82
N ARG A 160 -3.28 22.10 -19.18
CA ARG A 160 -3.20 22.42 -17.74
C ARG A 160 -2.38 21.47 -16.86
N ILE A 161 -1.07 21.38 -17.14
CA ILE A 161 -0.12 21.52 -16.02
C ILE A 161 0.00 23.03 -15.84
N ALA A 162 -0.67 23.59 -14.83
CA ALA A 162 -0.55 25.01 -14.53
C ALA A 162 0.92 25.29 -14.24
N GLN A 163 1.58 26.03 -15.13
CA GLN A 163 2.82 26.71 -14.81
C GLN A 163 2.46 27.74 -13.74
N HIS A 164 2.58 27.37 -12.47
CA HIS A 164 2.51 28.36 -11.40
C HIS A 164 3.74 29.26 -11.55
N LYS A 165 3.50 30.44 -12.11
CA LYS A 165 4.42 31.58 -12.07
C LYS A 165 4.87 31.78 -10.62
N HIS A 166 6.17 31.98 -10.47
CA HIS A 166 6.87 32.35 -9.25
C HIS A 166 6.02 33.20 -8.30
N LEU A 167 5.76 32.69 -7.09
CA LEU A 167 5.40 33.51 -5.94
C LEU A 167 6.67 33.69 -5.10
N PRO A 168 7.10 34.92 -4.80
CA PRO A 168 8.29 35.15 -3.99
C PRO A 168 8.02 34.75 -2.54
N TRP A 169 8.78 33.77 -2.06
CA TRP A 169 8.85 33.41 -0.64
C TRP A 169 9.37 34.60 0.16
N GLN A 170 8.54 35.17 1.04
CA GLN A 170 8.99 36.07 2.10
C GLN A 170 9.15 35.25 3.39
N CYS A 171 10.40 35.04 3.81
CA CYS A 171 10.72 34.58 5.17
C CYS A 171 10.26 35.64 6.18
N ARG A 172 9.49 35.23 7.18
CA ARG A 172 9.51 35.88 8.49
C ARG A 172 9.87 34.82 9.53
N SER A 173 10.96 35.07 10.23
CA SER A 173 11.37 34.38 11.45
C SER A 173 10.82 35.13 12.67
N PRO A 174 10.93 34.52 13.86
CA PRO A 174 9.82 34.10 14.71
C PRO A 174 8.96 35.23 15.30
#